data_AF-A0AAX1L7T2-F1
#
_entry.id   AF-A0AAX1L7T2-F1
#
_cell.length_a   1.000
_cell.length_b   1.000
_cell.length_c   1.000
_cell.angle_alpha   90.00
_cell.angle_beta   90.00
_cell.angle_gamma   90.00
#
_symmetry.space_group_name_H-M   'P 1'
#
loop_
_entity.id
_entity.type
_entity.pdbx_description
1 polymer ?
#
loop_
_entity_poly.entity_id
_entity_poly.type
_entity_poly.pdbx_seq_one_letter_code
_entity_poly.pdbx_strand_id
1 'polypeptide(L)'
;MVRTPTKVTNTVLLLLLPLLTITGCAKLLGVEEGLAPEDEPYLFDRWDPDFELAQPCQEVSDQTLADHGIERWENPYRVPDAEGLDSCSFMTSNQGVIHLSGAAYKLATLEAEASPLDYEVDSKKQPALAFKDDEIDDFCRIAAETPRGTVEVGFSSPPLDDLPVFEECLQAEMYFDLLIGEKLNEYRAN
;
A
#
# COMPACT_ATOMS: atom_id res chain seq x y z
N MET A 1 81.21 -9.37 -30.35
CA MET A 1 81.26 -8.01 -30.95
C MET A 1 79.82 -7.51 -31.01
N VAL A 2 79.44 -6.37 -30.40
CA VAL A 2 79.76 -4.98 -30.80
C VAL A 2 79.10 -4.70 -32.17
N ARG A 3 78.11 -3.80 -32.34
CA ARG A 3 77.75 -2.58 -31.58
C ARG A 3 76.23 -2.24 -31.63
N THR A 4 75.76 -1.48 -30.64
CA THR A 4 74.47 -0.71 -30.57
C THR A 4 74.56 0.63 -31.35
N PRO A 5 73.56 1.54 -31.39
CA PRO A 5 72.20 1.61 -30.79
C PRO A 5 71.08 1.73 -31.88
N THR A 6 69.81 2.15 -31.71
CA THR A 6 69.06 3.10 -30.83
C THR A 6 67.54 2.80 -30.99
N LYS A 7 66.51 3.39 -30.33
CA LYS A 7 66.37 4.56 -29.43
C LYS A 7 65.21 4.37 -28.42
N VAL A 8 65.23 5.22 -27.39
CA VAL A 8 64.26 5.50 -26.31
C VAL A 8 62.86 5.98 -26.75
N THR A 9 61.80 5.44 -26.11
CA THR A 9 60.78 6.25 -25.39
C THR A 9 60.14 5.44 -24.24
N ASN A 10 59.63 6.13 -23.23
CA ASN A 10 59.09 5.58 -21.98
C ASN A 10 57.62 6.03 -21.82
N THR A 11 56.71 5.14 -21.43
CA THR A 11 55.35 5.52 -21.00
C THR A 11 54.84 4.49 -19.99
N VAL A 12 54.55 4.98 -18.78
CA VAL A 12 53.92 4.24 -17.68
C VAL A 12 52.43 4.62 -17.63
N LEU A 13 51.62 3.81 -16.92
CA LEU A 13 50.30 4.12 -16.34
C LEU A 13 49.08 3.50 -17.06
N LEU A 14 47.98 3.37 -16.28
CA LEU A 14 46.60 2.97 -16.64
C LEU A 14 46.31 1.48 -16.93
N LEU A 15 46.24 0.69 -15.85
CA LEU A 15 45.22 -0.38 -15.67
C LEU A 15 44.64 -0.34 -14.24
N LEU A 16 44.18 0.83 -13.82
CA LEU A 16 43.42 1.06 -12.57
C LEU A 16 42.37 2.15 -12.81
N LEU A 17 41.19 1.74 -13.29
CA LEU A 17 39.91 2.47 -13.38
C LEU A 17 38.90 1.53 -14.11
N PRO A 18 37.57 1.63 -13.92
CA PRO A 18 36.85 2.43 -12.93
C PRO A 18 35.91 1.57 -12.03
N LEU A 19 36.02 1.70 -10.70
CA LEU A 19 35.05 1.14 -9.74
C LEU A 19 33.89 2.13 -9.51
N LEU A 20 33.40 2.74 -10.60
CA LEU A 20 32.68 4.02 -10.61
C LEU A 20 31.56 4.12 -11.68
N THR A 21 31.21 3.03 -12.36
CA THR A 21 30.29 3.05 -13.52
C THR A 21 28.86 2.61 -13.25
N ILE A 22 28.53 2.14 -12.04
CA ILE A 22 27.20 1.58 -11.75
C ILE A 22 26.16 2.68 -11.48
N THR A 23 26.53 3.76 -10.77
CA THR A 23 25.65 4.88 -10.43
C THR A 23 25.36 5.86 -11.58
N GLY A 24 25.89 5.61 -12.79
CA GLY A 24 25.76 6.51 -13.94
C GLY A 24 24.76 6.08 -15.03
N CYS A 25 24.24 4.85 -14.98
CA CYS A 25 23.49 4.28 -16.11
C CYS A 25 22.00 4.63 -16.12
N ALA A 26 21.35 4.82 -14.96
CA ALA A 26 19.91 5.09 -14.88
C ALA A 26 19.52 6.39 -15.62
N LYS A 27 20.21 7.49 -15.31
CA LYS A 27 19.98 8.83 -15.92
C LYS A 27 20.34 8.93 -17.41
N LEU A 28 20.93 7.87 -17.99
CA LEU A 28 21.17 7.75 -19.44
C LEU A 28 20.09 6.94 -20.17
N LEU A 29 19.16 6.30 -19.45
CA LEU A 29 18.08 5.49 -20.03
C LEU A 29 16.71 6.18 -19.99
N GLY A 30 16.60 7.37 -19.39
CA GLY A 30 15.34 8.11 -19.31
C GLY A 30 14.32 7.52 -18.33
N VAL A 31 14.78 6.68 -17.39
CA VAL A 31 14.01 6.36 -16.19
C VAL A 31 14.11 7.56 -15.26
N GLU A 32 13.00 8.25 -15.04
CA GLU A 32 12.91 9.27 -14.00
C GLU A 32 12.85 8.57 -12.63
N GLU A 33 13.65 9.07 -11.68
CA GLU A 33 13.70 8.55 -10.31
C GLU A 33 12.64 9.31 -9.49
N GLY A 34 11.41 8.80 -9.48
CA GLY A 34 10.29 9.32 -8.70
C GLY A 34 8.95 9.33 -9.44
N LEU A 35 7.93 9.85 -8.77
CA LEU A 35 6.55 9.98 -9.26
C LEU A 35 6.38 11.17 -10.23
N ALA A 36 5.42 11.07 -11.18
CA ALA A 36 5.12 12.15 -12.11
C ALA A 36 4.27 13.26 -11.45
N PRO A 37 4.42 14.56 -11.82
CA PRO A 37 3.67 15.66 -11.21
C PRO A 37 2.14 15.58 -11.37
N GLU A 38 1.65 14.91 -12.41
CA GLU A 38 0.22 14.58 -12.57
C GLU A 38 -0.28 13.50 -11.61
N ASP A 39 0.60 12.58 -11.18
CA ASP A 39 0.29 11.48 -10.26
C ASP A 39 0.51 11.87 -8.78
N GLU A 40 1.33 12.90 -8.50
CA GLU A 40 1.60 13.44 -7.15
C GLU A 40 0.36 13.62 -6.25
N PRO A 41 -0.82 14.06 -6.73
CA PRO A 41 -2.02 14.18 -5.89
C PRO A 41 -2.65 12.84 -5.50
N TYR A 42 -2.42 11.79 -6.30
CA TYR A 42 -3.20 10.54 -6.31
C TYR A 42 -2.41 9.34 -5.79
N LEU A 43 -1.10 9.28 -6.05
CA LEU A 43 -0.25 8.14 -5.71
C LEU A 43 0.83 8.52 -4.70
N PHE A 44 1.38 7.51 -4.04
CA PHE A 44 2.62 7.63 -3.27
C PHE A 44 3.83 7.29 -4.16
N ASP A 45 4.96 7.95 -3.92
CA ASP A 45 6.19 7.68 -4.66
C ASP A 45 6.83 6.37 -4.16
N ARG A 46 6.49 5.27 -4.82
CA ARG A 46 7.02 3.92 -4.52
C ARG A 46 8.51 3.76 -4.87
N TRP A 47 9.16 4.78 -5.42
CA TRP A 47 10.60 4.82 -5.68
C TRP A 47 11.39 5.65 -4.65
N ASP A 48 10.70 6.33 -3.73
CA ASP A 48 11.32 6.93 -2.55
C ASP A 48 11.91 5.82 -1.65
N PRO A 49 13.22 5.85 -1.32
CA PRO A 49 13.83 4.83 -0.47
C PRO A 49 13.31 4.79 0.98
N ASP A 50 12.61 5.83 1.43
CA ASP A 50 11.98 5.90 2.75
C ASP A 50 10.48 5.47 2.71
N PHE A 51 9.93 5.09 1.54
CA PHE A 51 8.56 4.57 1.41
C PHE A 51 8.46 3.08 1.80
N GLU A 52 7.74 2.78 2.88
CA GLU A 52 7.36 1.42 3.28
C GLU A 52 5.84 1.33 3.44
N LEU A 53 5.16 0.65 2.51
CA LEU A 53 3.71 0.43 2.52
C LEU A 53 3.23 -0.19 3.85
N ALA A 54 2.15 0.33 4.43
CA ALA A 54 1.50 -0.28 5.60
C ALA A 54 1.01 -1.70 5.29
N GLN A 55 1.30 -2.68 6.17
CA GLN A 55 1.04 -4.11 5.94
C GLN A 55 0.06 -4.71 6.98
N PRO A 56 -1.16 -4.16 7.13
CA PRO A 56 -2.05 -4.51 8.24
C PRO A 56 -2.46 -6.00 8.24
N CYS A 57 -2.44 -6.70 7.09
CA CYS A 57 -2.77 -8.12 7.03
C CYS A 57 -1.75 -9.03 7.71
N GLN A 58 -0.50 -8.56 7.83
CA GLN A 58 0.59 -9.23 8.56
C GLN A 58 0.61 -8.87 10.05
N GLU A 59 0.09 -7.68 10.42
CA GLU A 59 0.07 -7.19 11.81
C GLU A 59 -1.15 -7.65 12.61
N VAL A 60 -2.30 -7.88 11.97
CA VAL A 60 -3.48 -8.46 12.62
C VAL A 60 -3.14 -9.84 13.18
N SER A 61 -3.23 -10.01 14.50
CA SER A 61 -2.82 -11.24 15.19
C SER A 61 -3.93 -12.30 15.22
N ASP A 62 -3.55 -13.57 15.15
CA ASP A 62 -4.51 -14.69 15.24
C ASP A 62 -5.25 -14.73 16.60
N GLN A 63 -4.66 -14.17 17.66
CA GLN A 63 -5.30 -14.02 18.96
C GLN A 63 -6.43 -12.99 18.91
N THR A 64 -6.20 -11.83 18.26
CA THR A 64 -7.21 -10.79 18.04
C THR A 64 -8.41 -11.34 17.26
N LEU A 65 -8.15 -12.15 16.23
CA LEU A 65 -9.19 -12.81 15.44
C LEU A 65 -9.99 -13.81 16.28
N ALA A 66 -9.29 -14.69 17.01
CA ALA A 66 -9.91 -15.73 17.85
C ALA A 66 -10.77 -15.16 18.99
N ASP A 67 -10.30 -14.12 19.69
CA ASP A 67 -11.04 -13.49 20.79
C ASP A 67 -12.34 -12.79 20.33
N HIS A 68 -12.43 -12.44 19.03
CA HIS A 68 -13.58 -11.79 18.43
C HIS A 68 -14.46 -12.71 17.56
N GLY A 69 -14.14 -14.00 17.47
CA GLY A 69 -14.92 -14.98 16.68
C GLY A 69 -14.82 -14.72 15.17
N ILE A 70 -13.64 -14.32 14.71
CA ILE A 70 -13.29 -14.03 13.32
C ILE A 70 -12.27 -15.08 12.86
N GLU A 71 -12.41 -15.59 11.64
CA GLU A 71 -11.48 -16.55 11.02
C GLU A 71 -10.81 -15.93 9.79
N ARG A 72 -9.53 -16.24 9.51
CA ARG A 72 -8.88 -15.81 8.25
C ARG A 72 -9.54 -16.52 7.07
N TRP A 73 -9.97 -15.76 6.07
CA TRP A 73 -10.59 -16.31 4.87
C TRP A 73 -9.59 -16.30 3.71
N GLU A 74 -8.94 -17.44 3.48
CA GLU A 74 -8.09 -17.65 2.31
C GLU A 74 -8.97 -17.70 1.04
N ASN A 75 -9.18 -16.53 0.41
CA ASN A 75 -9.79 -16.47 -0.91
C ASN A 75 -8.88 -17.22 -1.91
N PRO A 76 -9.36 -18.31 -2.56
CA PRO A 76 -8.55 -19.07 -3.52
C PRO A 76 -8.24 -18.28 -4.80
N TYR A 77 -8.88 -17.12 -4.98
CA TYR A 77 -8.59 -16.13 -6.02
C TYR A 77 -7.86 -14.90 -5.46
N ARG A 78 -6.95 -15.08 -4.48
CA ARG A 78 -6.06 -14.02 -3.98
C ARG A 78 -5.51 -13.22 -5.16
N VAL A 79 -5.91 -11.95 -5.24
CA VAL A 79 -5.28 -10.99 -6.14
C VAL A 79 -3.79 -10.99 -5.80
N PRO A 80 -2.89 -11.27 -6.74
CA PRO A 80 -1.47 -11.28 -6.45
C PRO A 80 -1.04 -9.95 -5.87
N ASP A 81 -0.26 -9.98 -4.80
CA ASP A 81 0.28 -8.83 -4.08
C ASP A 81 0.99 -7.90 -5.08
N ALA A 82 0.26 -6.91 -5.58
CA ALA A 82 0.79 -5.95 -6.53
C ALA A 82 1.78 -5.05 -5.79
N GLU A 83 2.76 -4.51 -6.50
CA GLU A 83 3.75 -3.59 -5.92
C GLU A 83 3.05 -2.30 -5.44
N GLY A 84 2.54 -2.29 -4.20
CA GLY A 84 1.67 -1.24 -3.68
C GLY A 84 0.31 -1.70 -3.13
N LEU A 85 0.06 -3.01 -2.95
CA LEU A 85 -1.14 -3.52 -2.27
C LEU A 85 -0.81 -4.70 -1.33
N ASP A 86 -1.04 -4.51 -0.03
CA ASP A 86 -1.27 -5.59 0.95
C ASP A 86 -2.79 -5.79 1.08
N SER A 87 -3.29 -7.03 0.99
CA SER A 87 -4.73 -7.29 1.10
C SER A 87 -5.05 -8.71 1.57
N CYS A 88 -6.12 -8.82 2.36
CA CYS A 88 -6.63 -10.06 2.91
C CYS A 88 -8.12 -9.94 3.29
N SER A 89 -8.76 -11.09 3.51
CA SER A 89 -10.14 -11.16 3.97
C SER A 89 -10.26 -12.02 5.23
N PHE A 90 -11.27 -11.73 6.04
CA PHE A 90 -11.66 -12.50 7.22
C PHE A 90 -13.16 -12.75 7.19
N MET A 91 -13.61 -13.86 7.79
CA MET A 91 -15.02 -14.21 7.88
C MET A 91 -15.47 -14.18 9.34
N THR A 92 -16.62 -13.57 9.60
CA THR A 92 -17.24 -13.53 10.93
C THR A 92 -18.05 -14.82 11.18
N SER A 93 -18.31 -15.13 12.46
CA SER A 93 -19.16 -16.27 12.85
C SER A 93 -20.58 -16.26 12.23
N ASN A 94 -21.07 -15.13 11.73
CA ASN A 94 -22.35 -14.98 11.02
C ASN A 94 -22.22 -14.91 9.47
N GLN A 95 -21.06 -15.27 8.91
CA GLN A 95 -20.77 -15.27 7.46
C GLN A 95 -20.76 -13.88 6.78
N GLY A 96 -20.60 -12.81 7.56
CA GLY A 96 -20.15 -11.52 7.01
C GLY A 96 -18.66 -11.60 6.70
N VAL A 97 -18.20 -10.86 5.69
CA VAL A 97 -16.78 -10.83 5.30
C VAL A 97 -16.21 -9.44 5.54
N ILE A 98 -15.09 -9.41 6.24
CA ILE A 98 -14.26 -8.22 6.48
C ILE A 98 -13.16 -8.24 5.43
N HIS A 99 -12.99 -7.14 4.71
CA HIS A 99 -11.91 -6.92 3.76
C HIS A 99 -10.94 -5.92 4.36
N LEU A 100 -9.63 -6.21 4.30
CA LEU A 100 -8.57 -5.39 4.88
C LEU A 100 -7.50 -5.15 3.81
N SER A 101 -7.06 -3.91 3.67
CA SER A 101 -5.95 -3.56 2.78
C SER A 101 -5.10 -2.39 3.28
N GLY A 102 -3.84 -2.38 2.83
CA GLY A 102 -2.96 -1.22 2.80
C GLY A 102 -2.51 -0.99 1.36
N ALA A 103 -2.74 0.22 0.83
CA ALA A 103 -2.57 0.52 -0.59
C ALA A 103 -1.78 1.81 -0.86
N ALA A 104 -0.98 1.81 -1.93
CA ALA A 104 -0.06 2.90 -2.30
C ALA A 104 -0.72 4.09 -3.03
N TYR A 105 -2.01 4.34 -2.79
CA TYR A 105 -2.77 5.49 -3.31
C TYR A 105 -3.26 6.40 -2.17
N LYS A 106 -3.60 7.64 -2.50
CA LYS A 106 -4.13 8.69 -1.62
C LYS A 106 -5.66 8.73 -1.67
N LEU A 107 -6.29 9.35 -0.67
CA LEU A 107 -7.75 9.48 -0.64
C LEU A 107 -8.30 10.25 -1.85
N ALA A 108 -7.52 11.16 -2.43
CA ALA A 108 -7.88 11.88 -3.65
C ALA A 108 -8.17 10.96 -4.86
N THR A 109 -7.63 9.73 -4.87
CA THR A 109 -7.95 8.70 -5.87
C THR A 109 -9.34 8.13 -5.63
N LEU A 110 -9.69 7.81 -4.39
CA LEU A 110 -11.04 7.35 -4.01
C LEU A 110 -12.09 8.45 -4.21
N GLU A 111 -11.74 9.72 -3.98
CA GLU A 111 -12.60 10.88 -4.27
C GLU A 111 -12.85 11.08 -5.79
N ALA A 112 -12.04 10.46 -6.66
CA ALA A 112 -12.09 10.62 -8.11
C ALA A 112 -12.58 9.37 -8.88
N GLU A 113 -12.32 8.17 -8.36
CA GLU A 113 -12.55 6.89 -9.05
C GLU A 113 -13.62 5.99 -8.39
N ALA A 114 -14.06 6.31 -7.17
CA ALA A 114 -15.04 5.54 -6.41
C ALA A 114 -16.28 6.38 -6.04
N SER A 115 -17.23 5.80 -5.30
CA SER A 115 -18.44 6.48 -4.79
C SER A 115 -18.32 6.84 -3.30
N PRO A 116 -17.96 8.10 -2.95
CA PRO A 116 -18.09 8.62 -1.58
C PRO A 116 -19.50 8.46 -1.00
N LEU A 117 -19.57 8.13 0.29
CA LEU A 117 -20.82 7.93 1.03
C LEU A 117 -21.10 9.08 2.00
N ASP A 118 -22.39 9.35 2.24
CA ASP A 118 -22.89 10.30 3.24
C ASP A 118 -22.80 9.65 4.65
N TYR A 119 -21.57 9.44 5.13
CA TYR A 119 -21.24 8.82 6.42
C TYR A 119 -20.07 9.55 7.09
N GLU A 120 -20.28 10.08 8.30
CA GLU A 120 -19.27 10.83 9.06
C GLU A 120 -18.35 9.88 9.85
N VAL A 121 -17.23 9.47 9.24
CA VAL A 121 -16.16 8.69 9.88
C VAL A 121 -15.57 9.45 11.06
N ASP A 122 -15.31 8.77 12.20
CA ASP A 122 -14.83 9.41 13.43
C ASP A 122 -13.60 10.30 13.17
N SER A 123 -13.71 11.55 13.60
CA SER A 123 -12.65 12.56 13.75
C SER A 123 -11.24 12.04 14.07
N LYS A 124 -11.09 10.98 14.88
CA LYS A 124 -9.78 10.37 15.21
C LYS A 124 -9.10 9.71 14.01
N LYS A 125 -9.89 9.19 13.06
CA LYS A 125 -9.41 8.53 11.84
C LYS A 125 -9.04 9.52 10.75
N GLN A 126 -9.46 10.79 10.84
CA GLN A 126 -9.21 11.79 9.80
C GLN A 126 -7.69 12.06 9.55
N PRO A 127 -7.25 12.29 8.30
CA PRO A 127 -8.01 12.25 7.04
C PRO A 127 -8.54 10.84 6.71
N ALA A 128 -9.84 10.73 6.45
CA ALA A 128 -10.54 9.47 6.20
C ALA A 128 -11.84 9.67 5.39
N LEU A 129 -12.20 8.64 4.63
CA LEU A 129 -13.33 8.62 3.68
C LEU A 129 -14.14 7.32 3.84
N ALA A 130 -15.48 7.43 3.76
CA ALA A 130 -16.35 6.28 3.56
C ALA A 130 -16.79 6.21 2.09
N PHE A 131 -16.71 5.04 1.47
CA PHE A 131 -16.94 4.87 0.03
C PHE A 131 -17.44 3.46 -0.35
N LYS A 132 -17.76 3.28 -1.65
CA LYS A 132 -17.95 1.98 -2.33
C LYS A 132 -17.21 1.98 -3.67
N ASP A 133 -16.85 0.80 -4.18
CA ASP A 133 -16.20 0.65 -5.49
C ASP A 133 -17.24 0.55 -6.61
N ASP A 134 -17.18 1.45 -7.59
CA ASP A 134 -18.21 1.63 -8.62
C ASP A 134 -18.47 0.42 -9.54
N GLU A 135 -17.52 -0.52 -9.65
CA GLU A 135 -17.57 -1.63 -10.62
C GLU A 135 -17.50 -3.06 -10.02
N ILE A 136 -17.17 -3.22 -8.73
CA ILE A 136 -16.75 -4.53 -8.17
C ILE A 136 -17.52 -4.92 -6.89
N ASP A 137 -17.50 -4.04 -5.89
CA ASP A 137 -17.90 -4.35 -4.51
C ASP A 137 -19.01 -3.38 -4.04
N ASP A 138 -20.21 -3.90 -3.79
CA ASP A 138 -21.38 -3.09 -3.45
C ASP A 138 -21.55 -2.80 -1.95
N PHE A 139 -20.50 -2.99 -1.14
CA PHE A 139 -20.49 -2.81 0.32
C PHE A 139 -19.70 -1.58 0.78
N CYS A 140 -19.91 -1.13 2.03
CA CYS A 140 -19.19 0.04 2.55
C CYS A 140 -17.73 -0.26 2.93
N ARG A 141 -16.82 0.62 2.50
CA ARG A 141 -15.40 0.68 2.89
C ARG A 141 -15.09 1.98 3.64
N ILE A 142 -14.23 1.89 4.65
CA ILE A 142 -13.68 3.00 5.42
C ILE A 142 -12.18 3.07 5.16
N ALA A 143 -11.73 4.11 4.47
CA ALA A 143 -10.33 4.41 4.20
C ALA A 143 -9.80 5.50 5.14
N ALA A 144 -8.53 5.41 5.54
CA ALA A 144 -7.81 6.45 6.25
C ALA A 144 -6.40 6.64 5.68
N GLU A 145 -6.00 7.89 5.42
CA GLU A 145 -4.69 8.16 4.82
C GLU A 145 -3.56 8.13 5.86
N THR A 146 -2.38 7.73 5.43
CA THR A 146 -1.12 7.78 6.20
C THR A 146 -0.01 8.35 5.29
N PRO A 147 1.13 8.82 5.81
CA PRO A 147 2.27 9.24 4.99
C PRO A 147 2.83 8.17 4.04
N ARG A 148 2.40 6.91 4.20
CA ARG A 148 2.94 5.70 3.54
C ARG A 148 1.90 4.89 2.75
N GLY A 149 0.73 5.48 2.49
CA GLY A 149 -0.40 4.80 1.83
C GLY A 149 -1.74 5.04 2.53
N THR A 150 -2.81 4.55 1.92
CA THR A 150 -4.14 4.47 2.53
C THR A 150 -4.33 3.09 3.15
N VAL A 151 -4.94 3.03 4.35
CA VAL A 151 -5.40 1.77 4.96
C VAL A 151 -6.92 1.71 4.97
N GLU A 152 -7.48 0.55 4.68
CA GLU A 152 -8.92 0.34 4.49
C GLU A 152 -9.45 -0.79 5.37
N VAL A 153 -10.70 -0.66 5.83
CA VAL A 153 -11.54 -1.82 6.16
C VAL A 153 -12.89 -1.70 5.46
N GLY A 154 -13.29 -2.75 4.77
CA GLY A 154 -14.64 -2.94 4.24
C GLY A 154 -15.38 -4.07 4.95
N PHE A 155 -16.71 -4.01 4.96
CA PHE A 155 -17.55 -5.09 5.47
C PHE A 155 -18.71 -5.40 4.52
N SER A 156 -18.70 -6.58 3.91
CA SER A 156 -19.82 -7.12 3.14
C SER A 156 -20.71 -8.00 4.02
N SER A 157 -22.01 -7.76 3.98
CA SER A 157 -23.01 -8.50 4.75
C SER A 157 -23.16 -9.97 4.30
N PRO A 158 -23.74 -10.86 5.14
CA PRO A 158 -23.98 -12.24 4.77
C PRO A 158 -24.93 -12.35 3.55
N PRO A 159 -24.78 -13.35 2.64
CA PRO A 159 -25.55 -13.45 1.38
C PRO A 159 -27.08 -13.70 1.50
N LEU A 160 -27.66 -13.52 2.68
CA LEU A 160 -29.09 -13.64 2.98
C LEU A 160 -29.64 -12.47 3.82
N ASP A 161 -28.76 -11.56 4.30
CA ASP A 161 -29.05 -10.46 5.21
C ASP A 161 -28.48 -9.14 4.64
N ASP A 162 -29.07 -8.65 3.54
CA ASP A 162 -28.70 -7.36 2.92
C ASP A 162 -28.81 -6.21 3.94
N LEU A 163 -27.67 -5.70 4.43
CA LEU A 163 -27.66 -4.59 5.38
C LEU A 163 -27.86 -3.24 4.68
N PRO A 164 -28.54 -2.26 5.31
CA PRO A 164 -28.51 -0.89 4.85
C PRO A 164 -27.08 -0.34 4.85
N VAL A 165 -26.72 0.46 3.83
CA VAL A 165 -25.36 1.02 3.65
C VAL A 165 -24.78 1.65 4.91
N PHE A 166 -25.61 2.36 5.68
CA PHE A 166 -25.20 2.98 6.95
C PHE A 166 -24.80 1.94 8.02
N GLU A 167 -25.47 0.79 8.07
CA GLU A 167 -25.12 -0.31 8.98
C GLU A 167 -23.88 -1.06 8.51
N GLU A 168 -23.66 -1.20 7.20
CA GLU A 168 -22.39 -1.69 6.65
C GLU A 168 -21.22 -0.78 7.07
N CYS A 169 -21.36 0.54 6.95
CA CYS A 169 -20.32 1.49 7.37
C CYS A 169 -20.07 1.44 8.88
N LEU A 170 -21.10 1.25 9.71
CA LEU A 170 -20.93 1.02 11.15
C LEU A 170 -20.15 -0.28 11.43
N GLN A 171 -20.37 -1.36 10.68
CA GLN A 171 -19.58 -2.59 10.81
C GLN A 171 -18.14 -2.38 10.32
N ALA A 172 -17.96 -1.78 9.14
CA ALA A 172 -16.65 -1.50 8.57
C ALA A 172 -15.81 -0.59 9.49
N GLU A 173 -16.40 0.44 10.09
CA GLU A 173 -15.70 1.31 11.05
C GLU A 173 -15.39 0.60 12.38
N MET A 174 -16.31 -0.24 12.88
CA MET A 174 -16.05 -1.08 14.06
C MET A 174 -14.89 -2.05 13.81
N TYR A 175 -14.82 -2.67 12.63
CA TYR A 175 -13.72 -3.55 12.26
C TYR A 175 -12.44 -2.78 11.94
N PHE A 176 -12.52 -1.53 11.45
CA PHE A 176 -11.38 -0.63 11.37
C PHE A 176 -10.79 -0.38 12.77
N ASP A 177 -11.60 0.02 13.75
CA ASP A 177 -11.12 0.28 15.11
C ASP A 177 -10.56 -0.99 15.79
N LEU A 178 -11.11 -2.17 15.48
CA LEU A 178 -10.62 -3.45 16.00
C LEU A 178 -9.29 -3.91 15.38
N LEU A 179 -9.14 -3.78 14.05
CA LEU A 179 -8.02 -4.38 13.32
C LEU A 179 -6.88 -3.41 13.04
N ILE A 180 -7.17 -2.10 12.91
CA ILE A 180 -6.16 -1.06 12.59
C ILE A 180 -6.20 0.13 13.58
N GLY A 181 -7.23 0.28 14.41
CA GLY A 181 -7.47 1.50 15.22
C GLY A 181 -6.29 1.93 16.10
N GLU A 182 -5.62 0.99 16.76
CA GLU A 182 -4.40 1.28 17.53
C GLU A 182 -3.19 1.59 16.62
N LYS A 183 -3.09 0.91 15.47
CA LYS A 183 -1.99 1.03 14.49
C LYS A 183 -2.04 2.27 13.61
N LEU A 184 -3.21 2.87 13.39
CA LEU A 184 -3.33 4.08 12.55
C LEU A 184 -2.44 5.23 13.04
N ASN A 185 -2.21 5.34 14.36
CA ASN A 185 -1.29 6.33 14.92
C ASN A 185 0.19 5.96 14.72
N GLU A 186 0.54 4.67 14.69
CA GLU A 186 1.90 4.22 14.36
C GLU A 186 2.20 4.47 12.88
N TYR A 187 1.28 4.15 11.97
CA TYR A 187 1.41 4.42 10.54
C TYR A 187 1.49 5.91 10.18
N ARG A 188 1.02 6.80 11.07
CA ARG A 188 1.07 8.27 10.89
C ARG A 188 2.24 8.95 11.59
N ALA A 189 3.00 8.22 12.41
CA ALA A 189 4.13 8.76 13.16
C ALA A 189 5.50 8.44 12.52
N ASN A 190 5.53 7.56 11.52
CA ASN A 190 6.72 7.07 10.82
C ASN A 190 6.66 7.39 9.33
#